data_AF-A0A4R5BDK3-F1
#
_entry.id   AF-A0A4R5BDK3-F1
#
_cell.length_a   1.000
_cell.length_b   1.000
_cell.length_c   1.000
_cell.angle_alpha   90.00
_cell.angle_beta   90.00
_cell.angle_gamma   90.00
#
_symmetry.space_group_name_H-M   'P 1'
#
loop_
_entity.id
_entity.type
_entity.pdbx_description
1 polymer ?
#
loop_
_entity_poly.entity_id
_entity_poly.type
_entity_poly.pdbx_seq_one_letter_code
_entity_poly.pdbx_strand_id
1 'polypeptide(L)'
;MRRSIATVSLSGSLADKLTAAGAAGFDGVEIFENDLVAGDLTPEDVRRRAADLGLGIDLYQPFRDFEAVPPGVLAGGLRRAEHKFALMERLGATMMLVCSNVSPAAVDDDGLAAEQLKLLAERAAEHGIRIAYEALAWGRHVSDYLHAWRIVREADHPNLGVCLDSFHILARDTGPYAIETIPGEKIFFLQLADAPALPMDVLYWSRHYRCFPGQGDLDVAGLVASVLRTGYAGPLSLEVFNDIFRQAAAMRTAQDALRSLIALEEQVGERLGGASRPAALAPPPRPVVPSGFAFAELAVPDAGPLPRLLDGLGFTRTGTHAGKPVDLWEQGRARILLNRGSAESQDGPALGAIGLESPDPAASVKRAEALLSPVLPRLRGPHDAPLDAVAAPDGTELFFCRTRHPDHTSWTDDFTTGRRASEDAGGEITHIDHVALTQPWHHFDEASLFYRSVLGLRPHDSLELPDPYGLLRSRAVSSEDGGVRVALNVAYVGAHGGRPDAAWQHVALASRDIVAGARRLRAAGLSPLAIPENYYDDLEARHDLGTERHELLRELGLLYDRDEYGEFLHFYTATTGRVFFEIVQRIGDYRGYGAINAPVRLAAQHTRAQRVPPP
;
A
#
# COMPACT_ATOMS: atom_id res chain seq x y z
N MET A 1 -16.67 10.81 -10.11
CA MET A 1 -17.11 12.00 -9.33
C MET A 1 -16.05 13.07 -9.49
N ARG A 2 -16.23 14.29 -8.98
CA ARG A 2 -15.12 15.24 -8.92
C ARG A 2 -14.14 14.78 -7.82
N ARG A 3 -12.84 14.76 -8.10
CA ARG A 3 -11.79 14.26 -7.20
C ARG A 3 -10.87 15.40 -6.79
N SER A 4 -10.67 15.55 -5.48
CA SER A 4 -9.84 16.63 -4.93
C SER A 4 -8.85 16.09 -3.90
N ILE A 5 -7.84 16.91 -3.58
CA ILE A 5 -6.84 16.56 -2.57
C ILE A 5 -6.40 17.81 -1.81
N ALA A 6 -6.32 17.71 -0.49
CA ALA A 6 -5.75 18.76 0.33
C ALA A 6 -4.24 18.85 0.14
N THR A 7 -3.70 20.06 0.02
CA THR A 7 -2.25 20.26 -0.13
C THR A 7 -1.46 19.75 1.08
N VAL A 8 -2.11 19.62 2.25
CA VAL A 8 -1.50 19.01 3.45
C VAL A 8 -1.17 17.53 3.29
N SER A 9 -1.83 16.84 2.35
CA SER A 9 -1.62 15.42 2.01
C SER A 9 -0.33 15.17 1.22
N LEU A 10 0.34 16.24 0.76
CA LEU A 10 1.54 16.18 -0.08
C LEU A 10 2.70 16.95 0.58
N SER A 11 3.93 16.50 0.34
CA SER A 11 5.16 17.20 0.73
C SER A 11 5.57 18.28 -0.30
N GLY A 12 6.63 19.04 0.00
CA GLY A 12 7.21 20.02 -0.92
C GLY A 12 6.58 21.42 -0.81
N SER A 13 6.96 22.32 -1.73
CA SER A 13 6.38 23.67 -1.79
C SER A 13 4.95 23.64 -2.33
N LEU A 14 4.15 24.69 -2.09
CA LEU A 14 2.80 24.77 -2.66
C LEU A 14 2.81 24.61 -4.20
N ALA A 15 3.84 25.16 -4.86
CA ALA A 15 4.06 24.97 -6.29
C ALA A 15 4.23 23.50 -6.70
N ASP A 16 5.04 22.74 -5.97
CA ASP A 16 5.29 21.30 -6.23
C ASP A 16 4.02 20.48 -6.01
N LYS A 17 3.28 20.79 -4.93
CA LYS A 17 2.02 20.12 -4.57
C LYS A 17 0.95 20.30 -5.65
N LEU A 18 0.76 21.52 -6.14
CA LEU A 18 -0.18 21.80 -7.23
C LEU A 18 0.23 21.05 -8.51
N THR A 19 1.51 21.09 -8.87
CA THR A 19 2.02 20.37 -10.05
C THR A 19 1.82 18.87 -9.91
N ALA A 20 2.05 18.29 -8.73
CA ALA A 20 1.82 16.87 -8.46
C ALA A 20 0.33 16.51 -8.57
N ALA A 21 -0.56 17.30 -7.98
CA ALA A 21 -2.01 17.06 -8.06
C ALA A 21 -2.53 17.12 -9.50
N GLY A 22 -2.12 18.15 -10.27
CA GLY A 22 -2.51 18.30 -11.67
C GLY A 22 -1.96 17.19 -12.56
N ALA A 23 -0.69 16.82 -12.39
CA ALA A 23 -0.06 15.74 -13.16
C ALA A 23 -0.63 14.35 -12.83
N ALA A 24 -1.05 14.11 -11.57
CA ALA A 24 -1.75 12.88 -11.21
C ALA A 24 -3.13 12.80 -11.87
N GLY A 25 -3.81 13.93 -12.05
CA GLY A 25 -5.14 14.01 -12.68
C GLY A 25 -6.28 14.30 -11.71
N PHE A 26 -6.01 15.02 -10.62
CA PHE A 26 -7.07 15.57 -9.77
C PHE A 26 -7.84 16.71 -10.47
N ASP A 27 -9.10 16.91 -10.11
CA ASP A 27 -9.95 18.00 -10.63
C ASP A 27 -9.86 19.28 -9.79
N GLY A 28 -9.33 19.17 -8.56
CA GLY A 28 -9.20 20.30 -7.67
C GLY A 28 -8.38 20.01 -6.43
N VAL A 29 -8.13 21.08 -5.67
CA VAL A 29 -7.31 21.05 -4.46
C VAL A 29 -7.98 21.80 -3.32
N GLU A 30 -7.68 21.38 -2.10
CA GLU A 30 -7.96 22.14 -0.89
C GLU A 30 -6.67 22.86 -0.49
N ILE A 31 -6.72 24.19 -0.41
CA ILE A 31 -5.54 24.98 -0.05
C ILE A 31 -5.45 25.01 1.48
N PHE A 32 -4.44 24.33 2.00
CA PHE A 32 -4.09 24.37 3.41
C PHE A 32 -3.41 25.70 3.76
N GLU A 33 -3.92 26.40 4.76
CA GLU A 33 -3.50 27.75 5.15
C GLU A 33 -1.99 27.85 5.32
N ASN A 34 -1.36 26.88 5.98
CA ASN A 34 0.08 26.91 6.24
C ASN A 34 0.91 26.85 4.95
N ASP A 35 0.44 26.13 3.92
CA ASP A 35 1.15 26.07 2.64
C ASP A 35 1.12 27.41 1.92
N LEU A 36 0.02 28.15 2.07
CA LEU A 36 -0.11 29.50 1.50
C LEU A 36 0.69 30.53 2.30
N VAL A 37 0.60 30.50 3.64
CA VAL A 37 1.28 31.47 4.52
C VAL A 37 2.79 31.28 4.53
N ALA A 38 3.27 30.03 4.44
CA ALA A 38 4.70 29.74 4.37
C ALA A 38 5.26 29.77 2.93
N GLY A 39 4.40 29.85 1.93
CA GLY A 39 4.76 29.88 0.51
C GLY A 39 5.22 31.26 0.03
N ASP A 40 5.86 31.26 -1.14
CA ASP A 40 6.30 32.46 -1.86
C ASP A 40 5.30 32.97 -2.90
N LEU A 41 4.27 32.18 -3.19
CA LEU A 41 3.23 32.51 -4.17
C LEU A 41 2.16 33.43 -3.56
N THR A 42 1.77 34.46 -4.32
CA THR A 42 0.59 35.25 -3.98
C THR A 42 -0.70 34.45 -4.24
N PRO A 43 -1.84 34.78 -3.59
CA PRO A 43 -3.13 34.16 -3.88
C PRO A 43 -3.48 34.16 -5.38
N GLU A 44 -3.17 35.25 -6.10
CA GLU A 44 -3.38 35.39 -7.54
C GLU A 44 -2.49 34.44 -8.35
N ASP A 45 -1.23 34.27 -7.94
CA ASP A 45 -0.30 33.31 -8.58
C ASP A 45 -0.73 31.86 -8.34
N VAL A 46 -1.21 31.54 -7.13
CA VAL A 46 -1.77 30.22 -6.81
C VAL A 46 -3.00 29.95 -7.68
N ARG A 47 -3.92 30.92 -7.79
CA ARG A 47 -5.11 30.82 -8.65
C ARG A 47 -4.73 30.59 -10.12
N ARG A 48 -3.80 31.37 -10.66
CA ARG A 48 -3.32 31.24 -12.04
C ARG A 48 -2.69 29.88 -12.28
N ARG A 49 -1.80 29.45 -11.38
CA ARG A 49 -1.12 28.15 -11.49
C ARG A 49 -2.09 26.98 -11.39
N ALA A 50 -3.06 27.03 -10.49
CA ALA A 50 -4.11 26.00 -10.41
C ALA A 50 -4.89 25.93 -11.74
N ALA A 51 -5.29 27.07 -12.31
CA ALA A 51 -5.96 27.11 -13.60
C ALA A 51 -5.10 26.58 -14.76
N ASP A 52 -3.82 26.93 -14.82
CA ASP A 52 -2.87 26.44 -15.83
C ASP A 52 -2.69 24.91 -15.77
N LEU A 53 -2.87 24.32 -14.59
CA LEU A 53 -2.82 22.87 -14.34
C LEU A 53 -4.19 22.19 -14.47
N GLY A 54 -5.25 22.93 -14.78
CA GLY A 54 -6.62 22.39 -14.85
C GLY A 54 -7.28 22.10 -13.50
N LEU A 55 -6.75 22.62 -12.40
CA LEU A 55 -7.24 22.42 -11.04
C LEU A 55 -8.19 23.54 -10.61
N GLY A 56 -9.33 23.17 -10.01
CA GLY A 56 -10.11 24.11 -9.21
C GLY A 56 -9.58 24.24 -7.78
N ILE A 57 -9.86 25.37 -7.14
CA ILE A 57 -9.59 25.57 -5.70
C ILE A 57 -10.91 25.37 -4.96
N ASP A 58 -11.09 24.17 -4.43
CA ASP A 58 -12.40 23.69 -3.99
C ASP A 58 -12.72 24.07 -2.55
N LEU A 59 -11.68 24.25 -1.75
CA LEU A 59 -11.80 24.55 -0.33
C LEU A 59 -10.57 25.34 0.16
N TYR A 60 -10.78 26.31 1.03
CA TYR A 60 -9.73 26.93 1.85
C TYR A 60 -9.88 26.46 3.29
N GLN A 61 -8.79 25.97 3.88
CA GLN A 61 -8.86 25.34 5.19
C GLN A 61 -7.53 25.43 5.96
N PRO A 62 -7.55 25.32 7.30
CA PRO A 62 -8.71 25.27 8.18
C PRO A 62 -8.99 26.65 8.81
N PHE A 63 -10.25 26.95 9.12
CA PHE A 63 -10.61 28.04 10.02
C PHE A 63 -10.99 27.47 11.39
N ARG A 64 -10.16 27.70 12.41
CA ARG A 64 -10.27 27.04 13.73
C ARG A 64 -10.88 27.95 14.79
N ASP A 65 -11.51 27.35 15.79
CA ASP A 65 -11.90 27.99 17.07
C ASP A 65 -12.77 29.24 16.89
N PHE A 66 -13.99 29.06 16.38
CA PHE A 66 -14.89 30.18 16.08
C PHE A 66 -16.15 30.20 16.93
N GLU A 67 -16.90 29.10 16.96
CA GLU A 67 -18.25 29.03 17.52
C GLU A 67 -18.29 28.82 19.03
N ALA A 68 -19.44 29.17 19.62
CA ALA A 68 -19.72 29.06 21.06
C ALA A 68 -18.70 29.78 21.96
N VAL A 69 -18.23 30.96 21.56
CA VAL A 69 -17.25 31.74 22.35
C VAL A 69 -17.85 33.02 22.94
N PRO A 70 -17.25 33.59 24.01
CA PRO A 70 -17.69 34.87 24.56
C PRO A 70 -17.64 36.02 23.53
N PRO A 71 -18.48 37.07 23.67
CA PRO A 71 -18.57 38.16 22.69
C PRO A 71 -17.24 38.84 22.33
N GLY A 72 -16.34 39.00 23.30
CA GLY A 72 -15.01 39.59 23.06
C GLY A 72 -14.12 38.71 22.16
N VAL A 73 -14.23 37.39 22.29
CA VAL A 73 -13.52 36.41 21.44
C VAL A 73 -14.17 36.34 20.07
N LEU A 74 -15.51 36.31 20.01
CA LEU A 74 -16.28 36.31 18.77
C LEU A 74 -15.92 37.51 17.89
N ALA A 75 -15.82 38.71 18.45
CA ALA A 75 -15.43 39.90 17.71
C ALA A 75 -14.04 39.76 17.06
N GLY A 76 -13.09 39.06 17.71
CA GLY A 76 -11.80 38.71 17.12
C GLY A 76 -11.91 37.66 16.01
N GLY A 77 -12.72 36.63 16.23
CA GLY A 77 -13.03 35.59 15.24
C GLY A 77 -13.63 36.16 13.96
N LEU A 78 -14.62 37.05 14.06
CA LEU A 78 -15.25 37.73 12.92
C LEU A 78 -14.23 38.59 12.16
N ARG A 79 -13.42 39.40 12.85
CA ARG A 79 -12.35 40.17 12.17
C ARG A 79 -11.40 39.25 11.40
N ARG A 80 -11.02 38.11 11.97
CA ARG A 80 -10.16 37.14 11.27
C ARG A 80 -10.88 36.54 10.05
N ALA A 81 -12.16 36.20 10.17
CA ALA A 81 -12.97 35.67 9.08
C ALA A 81 -13.04 36.64 7.89
N GLU A 82 -13.29 37.93 8.12
CA GLU A 82 -13.32 38.96 7.07
C GLU A 82 -12.02 39.01 6.26
N HIS A 83 -10.86 38.93 6.94
CA HIS A 83 -9.57 38.88 6.24
C HIS A 83 -9.39 37.59 5.44
N LYS A 84 -9.96 36.47 5.90
CA LYS A 84 -9.95 35.21 5.16
C LYS A 84 -10.88 35.26 3.95
N PHE A 85 -12.05 35.89 4.05
CA PHE A 85 -12.95 36.07 2.92
C PHE A 85 -12.29 36.88 1.80
N ALA A 86 -11.71 38.04 2.12
CA ALA A 86 -10.96 38.85 1.14
C ALA A 86 -9.76 38.09 0.52
N LEU A 87 -9.07 37.25 1.31
CA LEU A 87 -8.02 36.37 0.80
C LEU A 87 -8.58 35.33 -0.18
N MET A 88 -9.70 34.70 0.17
CA MET A 88 -10.34 33.65 -0.63
C MET A 88 -10.87 34.19 -1.96
N GLU A 89 -11.39 35.41 -2.01
CA GLU A 89 -11.80 36.07 -3.27
C GLU A 89 -10.62 36.18 -4.26
N ARG A 90 -9.45 36.59 -3.74
CA ARG A 90 -8.21 36.68 -4.53
C ARG A 90 -7.74 35.30 -5.00
N LEU A 91 -7.78 34.33 -4.10
CA LEU A 91 -7.46 32.93 -4.37
C LEU A 91 -8.46 32.29 -5.36
N GLY A 92 -9.70 32.76 -5.39
CA GLY A 92 -10.79 32.15 -6.15
C GLY A 92 -11.46 30.96 -5.45
N ALA A 93 -11.29 30.81 -4.13
CA ALA A 93 -11.93 29.75 -3.34
C ALA A 93 -13.33 30.20 -2.89
N THR A 94 -14.33 29.33 -3.04
CA THR A 94 -15.74 29.67 -2.72
C THR A 94 -16.29 28.91 -1.51
N MET A 95 -15.45 28.12 -0.85
CA MET A 95 -15.81 27.36 0.34
C MET A 95 -14.70 27.45 1.39
N MET A 96 -15.08 27.68 2.64
CA MET A 96 -14.19 27.68 3.80
C MET A 96 -14.59 26.55 4.75
N LEU A 97 -13.61 25.74 5.16
CA LEU A 97 -13.82 24.75 6.22
C LEU A 97 -13.65 25.40 7.59
N VAL A 98 -14.62 25.19 8.46
CA VAL A 98 -14.59 25.62 9.86
C VAL A 98 -14.58 24.38 10.74
N CYS A 99 -13.47 24.13 11.43
CA CYS A 99 -13.39 23.01 12.37
C CYS A 99 -14.06 23.38 13.70
N SER A 100 -14.74 22.41 14.33
CA SER A 100 -15.30 22.54 15.67
C SER A 100 -14.26 23.02 16.69
N ASN A 101 -14.68 23.86 17.61
CA ASN A 101 -13.83 24.57 18.55
C ASN A 101 -13.13 23.62 19.53
N VAL A 102 -11.82 23.81 19.73
CA VAL A 102 -11.01 23.08 20.72
C VAL A 102 -10.51 23.98 21.84
N SER A 103 -10.82 25.28 21.77
CA SER A 103 -10.40 26.28 22.73
C SER A 103 -11.01 26.06 24.12
N PRO A 104 -10.25 26.28 25.20
CA PRO A 104 -10.80 26.34 26.57
C PRO A 104 -11.85 27.42 26.76
N ALA A 105 -11.91 28.42 25.87
CA ALA A 105 -12.89 29.49 25.92
C ALA A 105 -14.25 29.09 25.33
N ALA A 106 -14.37 27.93 24.67
CA ALA A 106 -15.62 27.44 24.13
C ALA A 106 -16.61 27.08 25.25
N VAL A 107 -17.85 27.51 25.11
CA VAL A 107 -18.96 27.26 26.02
C VAL A 107 -19.80 26.10 25.46
N ASP A 108 -20.32 25.25 26.34
CA ASP A 108 -21.18 24.12 25.96
C ASP A 108 -22.63 24.62 25.75
N ASP A 109 -22.86 25.29 24.62
CA ASP A 109 -24.15 25.89 24.25
C ASP A 109 -24.39 25.77 22.74
N ASP A 110 -25.20 24.79 22.34
CA ASP A 110 -25.56 24.51 20.94
C ASP A 110 -26.30 25.68 20.27
N GLY A 111 -27.14 26.39 21.02
CA GLY A 111 -27.89 27.54 20.50
C GLY A 111 -26.96 28.72 20.20
N LEU A 112 -25.99 28.97 21.08
CA LEU A 112 -24.94 29.95 20.84
C LEU A 112 -24.03 29.54 19.67
N ALA A 113 -23.70 28.25 19.55
CA ALA A 113 -22.94 27.74 18.41
C ALA A 113 -23.70 27.99 17.08
N ALA A 114 -25.00 27.69 17.05
CA ALA A 114 -25.86 27.90 15.90
C ALA A 114 -25.98 29.39 15.52
N GLU A 115 -26.19 30.28 16.51
CA GLU A 115 -26.23 31.72 16.31
C GLU A 115 -24.93 32.25 15.69
N GLN A 116 -23.78 31.86 16.26
CA GLN A 116 -22.48 32.36 15.80
C GLN A 116 -22.13 31.81 14.41
N LEU A 117 -22.35 30.52 14.14
CA LEU A 117 -22.11 29.93 12.82
C LEU A 117 -23.04 30.51 11.76
N LYS A 118 -24.29 30.82 12.10
CA LYS A 118 -25.21 31.56 11.23
C LYS A 118 -24.65 32.93 10.88
N LEU A 119 -24.23 33.70 11.88
CA LEU A 119 -23.61 35.01 11.68
C LEU A 119 -22.37 34.93 10.77
N LEU A 120 -21.51 33.91 10.96
CA LEU A 120 -20.37 33.69 10.07
C LEU A 120 -20.81 33.42 8.63
N ALA A 121 -21.84 32.60 8.44
CA ALA A 121 -22.35 32.25 7.12
C ALA A 121 -23.05 33.43 6.42
N GLU A 122 -23.70 34.32 7.16
CA GLU A 122 -24.26 35.57 6.67
C GLU A 122 -23.14 36.47 6.13
N ARG A 123 -22.05 36.65 6.89
CA ARG A 123 -20.87 37.41 6.45
C ARG A 123 -20.19 36.77 5.25
N ALA A 124 -19.98 35.45 5.27
CA ALA A 124 -19.38 34.73 4.15
C ALA A 124 -20.20 34.88 2.86
N ALA A 125 -21.53 34.93 2.95
CA ALA A 125 -22.41 35.08 1.80
C ALA A 125 -22.24 36.43 1.08
N GLU A 126 -21.88 37.50 1.80
CA GLU A 126 -21.54 38.82 1.22
C GLU A 126 -20.34 38.73 0.24
N HIS A 127 -19.48 37.72 0.43
CA HIS A 127 -18.30 37.42 -0.39
C HIS A 127 -18.51 36.25 -1.37
N GLY A 128 -19.73 35.72 -1.48
CA GLY A 128 -20.01 34.53 -2.28
C GLY A 128 -19.38 33.24 -1.74
N ILE A 129 -19.04 33.21 -0.45
CA ILE A 129 -18.39 32.09 0.22
C ILE A 129 -19.43 31.26 0.99
N ARG A 130 -19.24 29.94 0.99
CA ARG A 130 -19.99 28.98 1.80
C ARG A 130 -19.13 28.43 2.93
N ILE A 131 -19.76 28.14 4.06
CA ILE A 131 -19.14 27.58 5.25
C ILE A 131 -19.46 26.09 5.35
N ALA A 132 -18.43 25.25 5.38
CA ALA A 132 -18.53 23.83 5.66
C ALA A 132 -18.03 23.56 7.09
N TYR A 133 -18.95 23.25 8.01
CA TYR A 133 -18.63 23.02 9.42
C TYR A 133 -18.29 21.55 9.66
N GLU A 134 -17.11 21.31 10.22
CA GLU A 134 -16.53 19.98 10.45
C GLU A 134 -16.44 19.68 11.95
N ALA A 135 -16.92 18.51 12.38
CA ALA A 135 -16.70 18.03 13.74
C ALA A 135 -15.34 17.31 13.83
N LEU A 136 -14.38 17.90 14.55
CA LEU A 136 -13.14 17.22 14.90
C LEU A 136 -13.44 16.14 15.94
N ALA A 137 -12.84 14.96 15.81
CA ALA A 137 -13.06 13.87 16.78
C ALA A 137 -12.65 14.20 18.23
N TRP A 138 -11.87 15.28 18.43
CA TRP A 138 -11.44 15.84 19.71
C TRP A 138 -11.98 17.26 19.97
N GLY A 139 -13.02 17.69 19.24
CA GLY A 139 -13.70 18.96 19.47
C GLY A 139 -14.18 19.06 20.93
N ARG A 140 -14.10 20.26 21.50
CA ARG A 140 -14.29 20.46 22.96
C ARG A 140 -15.69 20.06 23.42
N HIS A 141 -16.70 20.46 22.64
CA HIS A 141 -18.12 20.19 22.88
C HIS A 141 -18.78 19.50 21.68
N VAL A 142 -18.42 19.89 20.46
CA VAL A 142 -18.88 19.25 19.21
C VAL A 142 -17.78 18.35 18.67
N SER A 143 -17.95 17.03 18.81
CA SER A 143 -16.96 16.03 18.34
C SER A 143 -17.56 14.90 17.51
N ASP A 144 -18.80 15.08 17.07
CA ASP A 144 -19.60 14.11 16.34
C ASP A 144 -20.33 14.79 15.17
N TYR A 145 -20.43 14.10 14.04
CA TYR A 145 -21.00 14.66 12.81
C TYR A 145 -22.52 14.90 12.92
N LEU A 146 -23.26 14.09 13.69
CA LEU A 146 -24.68 14.34 13.92
C LEU A 146 -24.87 15.55 14.82
N HIS A 147 -23.99 15.74 15.81
CA HIS A 147 -23.99 16.96 16.63
C HIS A 147 -23.73 18.20 15.77
N ALA A 148 -22.71 18.19 14.91
CA ALA A 148 -22.49 19.28 13.96
C ALA A 148 -23.70 19.52 13.05
N TRP A 149 -24.34 18.45 12.55
CA TRP A 149 -25.57 18.57 11.77
C TRP A 149 -26.72 19.20 12.55
N ARG A 150 -26.93 18.86 13.83
CA ARG A 150 -27.98 19.48 14.66
C ARG A 150 -27.80 21.00 14.72
N ILE A 151 -26.57 21.46 14.96
CA ILE A 151 -26.23 22.88 15.04
C ILE A 151 -26.43 23.57 13.69
N VAL A 152 -25.93 22.98 12.60
CA VAL A 152 -26.10 23.52 11.23
C VAL A 152 -27.58 23.60 10.84
N ARG A 153 -28.38 22.61 11.24
CA ARG A 153 -29.83 22.59 11.02
C ARG A 153 -30.55 23.67 11.84
N GLU A 154 -30.14 23.90 13.08
CA GLU A 154 -30.70 24.94 13.94
C GLU A 154 -30.36 26.35 13.45
N ALA A 155 -29.13 26.56 12.96
CA ALA A 155 -28.69 27.82 12.35
C ALA A 155 -29.48 28.19 11.09
N ASP A 156 -29.95 27.17 10.33
CA ASP A 156 -30.82 27.28 9.15
C ASP A 156 -30.39 28.38 8.17
N HIS A 157 -29.15 28.29 7.66
CA HIS A 157 -28.62 29.24 6.67
C HIS A 157 -28.23 28.52 5.37
N PRO A 158 -28.55 29.06 4.18
CA PRO A 158 -28.24 28.42 2.90
C PRO A 158 -26.73 28.36 2.58
N ASN A 159 -25.92 29.26 3.15
CA ASN A 159 -24.46 29.24 3.01
C ASN A 159 -23.75 28.48 4.15
N LEU A 160 -24.49 27.74 4.99
CA LEU A 160 -23.93 26.89 6.04
C LEU A 160 -24.32 25.44 5.81
N GLY A 161 -23.32 24.56 5.72
CA GLY A 161 -23.49 23.12 5.57
C GLY A 161 -22.46 22.37 6.43
N VAL A 162 -22.52 21.05 6.41
CA VAL A 162 -21.54 20.19 7.09
C VAL A 162 -20.41 19.80 6.14
N CYS A 163 -19.20 19.71 6.67
CA CYS A 163 -18.11 18.92 6.10
C CYS A 163 -18.11 17.57 6.82
N LEU A 164 -18.09 16.46 6.09
CA LEU A 164 -17.92 15.14 6.66
C LEU A 164 -16.49 14.68 6.43
N ASP A 165 -15.80 14.25 7.48
CA ASP A 165 -14.46 13.65 7.41
C ASP A 165 -14.56 12.18 7.82
N SER A 166 -14.09 11.27 6.96
CA SER A 166 -14.24 9.84 7.21
C SER A 166 -13.43 9.35 8.41
N PHE A 167 -12.25 9.92 8.67
CA PHE A 167 -11.46 9.56 9.83
C PHE A 167 -12.17 10.00 11.11
N HIS A 168 -12.65 11.25 11.20
CA HIS A 168 -13.31 11.74 12.40
C HIS A 168 -14.57 10.95 12.77
N ILE A 169 -15.29 10.46 11.77
CA ILE A 169 -16.49 9.64 11.96
C ILE A 169 -16.13 8.20 12.33
N LEU A 170 -15.21 7.56 11.61
CA LEU A 170 -14.90 6.14 11.78
C LEU A 170 -14.00 5.87 12.99
N ALA A 171 -13.10 6.80 13.35
CA ALA A 171 -12.25 6.68 14.54
C ALA A 171 -13.04 6.70 15.86
N ARG A 172 -14.28 7.19 15.85
CA ARG A 172 -15.18 7.25 17.02
C ARG A 172 -16.17 6.09 17.10
N ASP A 173 -16.17 5.20 16.11
CA ASP A 173 -17.09 4.06 15.99
C ASP A 173 -18.59 4.45 16.08
N THR A 174 -18.93 5.67 15.63
CA THR A 174 -20.32 6.18 15.65
C THR A 174 -21.21 5.59 14.55
N GLY A 175 -20.63 4.82 13.61
CA GLY A 175 -21.31 4.18 12.48
C GLY A 175 -21.79 5.18 11.40
N PRO A 176 -21.69 4.84 10.09
CA PRO A 176 -22.04 5.77 9.01
C PRO A 176 -23.53 5.84 8.70
N TYR A 177 -24.38 4.95 9.21
CA TYR A 177 -25.76 4.80 8.76
C TYR A 177 -26.65 6.03 9.00
N ALA A 178 -26.37 6.81 10.05
CA ALA A 178 -27.17 8.00 10.34
C ALA A 178 -26.81 9.20 9.43
N ILE A 179 -25.75 9.11 8.62
CA ILE A 179 -25.45 10.09 7.56
C ILE A 179 -26.62 10.23 6.59
N GLU A 180 -27.35 9.14 6.33
CA GLU A 180 -28.51 9.13 5.42
C GLU A 180 -29.67 10.03 5.89
N THR A 181 -29.63 10.52 7.13
CA THR A 181 -30.60 11.49 7.67
C THR A 181 -30.27 12.95 7.34
N ILE A 182 -29.08 13.23 6.80
CA ILE A 182 -28.65 14.56 6.40
C ILE A 182 -29.04 14.77 4.93
N PRO A 183 -29.78 15.85 4.59
CA PRO A 183 -30.06 16.18 3.19
C PRO A 183 -28.75 16.38 2.41
N GLY A 184 -28.61 15.75 1.25
CA GLY A 184 -27.36 15.76 0.47
C GLY A 184 -26.91 17.18 0.08
N GLU A 185 -27.83 18.12 -0.10
CA GLU A 185 -27.55 19.53 -0.37
C GLU A 185 -26.96 20.28 0.83
N LYS A 186 -27.09 19.75 2.05
CA LYS A 186 -26.48 20.31 3.27
C LYS A 186 -25.12 19.70 3.58
N ILE A 187 -24.70 18.68 2.84
CA ILE A 187 -23.31 18.17 2.86
C ILE A 187 -22.53 18.98 1.83
N PHE A 188 -21.71 19.92 2.29
CA PHE A 188 -20.98 20.82 1.40
C PHE A 188 -19.67 20.22 0.91
N PHE A 189 -19.03 19.39 1.74
CA PHE A 189 -17.73 18.81 1.43
C PHE A 189 -17.56 17.44 2.10
N LEU A 190 -16.76 16.58 1.49
CA LEU A 190 -16.44 15.24 1.99
C LEU A 190 -14.93 15.02 1.91
N GLN A 191 -14.30 14.92 3.07
CA GLN A 191 -12.89 14.61 3.24
C GLN A 191 -12.72 13.14 3.59
N LEU A 192 -11.76 12.50 2.94
CA LEU A 192 -11.53 11.07 2.99
C LEU A 192 -10.11 10.82 3.49
N ALA A 193 -10.06 10.06 4.56
CA ALA A 193 -8.87 9.51 5.17
C ALA A 193 -9.20 8.14 5.76
N ASP A 194 -8.34 7.17 5.44
CA ASP A 194 -8.28 5.88 6.09
C ASP A 194 -7.25 5.94 7.23
N ALA A 195 -7.16 4.90 8.05
CA ALA A 195 -6.10 4.75 9.04
C ALA A 195 -6.01 3.28 9.49
N PRO A 196 -4.83 2.80 9.92
CA PRO A 196 -4.72 1.51 10.57
C PRO A 196 -5.46 1.53 11.92
N ALA A 197 -6.10 0.43 12.29
CA ALA A 197 -6.83 0.30 13.55
C ALA A 197 -5.86 0.21 14.75
N LEU A 198 -5.54 1.36 15.35
CA LEU A 198 -4.57 1.47 16.45
C LEU A 198 -5.27 1.93 17.74
N PRO A 199 -5.08 1.23 18.88
CA PRO A 199 -5.61 1.68 20.17
C PRO A 199 -4.77 2.84 20.72
N MET A 200 -5.09 4.08 20.33
CA MET A 200 -4.35 5.28 20.76
C MET A 200 -5.23 6.53 20.83
N ASP A 201 -4.67 7.62 21.36
CA ASP A 201 -5.32 8.93 21.35
C ASP A 201 -5.67 9.39 19.93
N VAL A 202 -6.91 9.82 19.73
CA VAL A 202 -7.45 10.11 18.39
C VAL A 202 -6.79 11.31 17.71
N LEU A 203 -6.33 12.31 18.47
CA LEU A 203 -5.60 13.46 17.91
C LEU A 203 -4.22 13.01 17.41
N TYR A 204 -3.51 12.22 18.21
CA TYR A 204 -2.24 11.65 17.81
C TYR A 204 -2.41 10.72 16.59
N TRP A 205 -3.40 9.84 16.63
CA TRP A 205 -3.74 8.94 15.52
C TRP A 205 -3.98 9.71 14.22
N SER A 206 -4.82 10.76 14.28
CA SER A 206 -5.16 11.59 13.13
C SER A 206 -3.97 12.33 12.53
N ARG A 207 -3.01 12.76 13.36
CA ARG A 207 -1.88 13.59 12.91
C ARG A 207 -0.77 12.81 12.24
N HIS A 208 -0.65 11.53 12.56
CA HIS A 208 0.53 10.72 12.23
C HIS A 208 0.22 9.52 11.33
N TYR A 209 -1.00 8.97 11.42
CA TYR A 209 -1.32 7.65 10.84
C TYR A 209 -2.49 7.64 9.87
N ARG A 210 -3.09 8.80 9.52
CA ARG A 210 -4.03 8.81 8.39
C ARG A 210 -3.33 8.29 7.14
N CYS A 211 -4.03 7.57 6.29
CA CYS A 211 -3.52 7.08 5.01
C CYS A 211 -4.63 7.17 3.95
N PHE A 212 -4.30 6.85 2.70
CA PHE A 212 -5.30 6.91 1.63
C PHE A 212 -6.29 5.74 1.72
N PRO A 213 -7.53 5.90 1.22
CA PRO A 213 -8.54 4.85 1.20
C PRO A 213 -8.03 3.48 0.75
N GLY A 214 -8.21 2.50 1.64
CA GLY A 214 -7.79 1.13 1.45
C GLY A 214 -6.33 0.85 1.82
N GLN A 215 -5.58 1.80 2.37
CA GLN A 215 -4.27 1.54 2.96
C GLN A 215 -4.37 1.20 4.46
N GLY A 216 -5.50 1.56 5.08
CA GLY A 216 -5.81 1.29 6.48
C GLY A 216 -6.90 0.24 6.61
N ASP A 217 -7.57 0.30 7.77
CA ASP A 217 -8.55 -0.68 8.22
C ASP A 217 -9.96 -0.07 8.40
N LEU A 218 -10.13 1.23 8.14
CA LEU A 218 -11.42 1.91 8.31
C LEU A 218 -12.37 1.64 7.14
N ASP A 219 -13.67 1.53 7.42
CA ASP A 219 -14.70 1.30 6.39
C ASP A 219 -15.07 2.58 5.61
N VAL A 220 -14.09 3.16 4.90
CA VAL A 220 -14.27 4.38 4.10
C VAL A 220 -15.29 4.16 2.98
N ALA A 221 -15.28 3.00 2.31
CA ALA A 221 -16.24 2.69 1.24
C ALA A 221 -17.69 2.66 1.74
N GLY A 222 -17.94 2.16 2.96
CA GLY A 222 -19.27 2.14 3.57
C GLY A 222 -19.78 3.53 3.90
N LEU A 223 -18.89 4.38 4.42
CA LEU A 223 -19.19 5.77 4.70
C LEU A 223 -19.53 6.53 3.40
N VAL A 224 -18.69 6.44 2.38
CA VAL A 224 -18.93 7.11 1.09
C VAL A 224 -20.24 6.62 0.45
N ALA A 225 -20.52 5.31 0.48
CA ALA A 225 -21.78 4.79 -0.02
C ALA A 225 -22.99 5.41 0.70
N SER A 226 -22.91 5.59 2.02
CA SER A 226 -23.97 6.23 2.82
C SER A 226 -24.10 7.72 2.47
N VAL A 227 -23.00 8.44 2.27
CA VAL A 227 -23.01 9.84 1.83
C VAL A 227 -23.66 9.98 0.45
N LEU A 228 -23.34 9.11 -0.51
CA LEU A 228 -23.91 9.19 -1.87
C LEU A 228 -25.41 8.88 -1.90
N ARG A 229 -25.92 8.05 -0.99
CA ARG A 229 -27.37 7.78 -0.86
C ARG A 229 -28.17 9.02 -0.44
N THR A 230 -27.54 10.02 0.15
CA THR A 230 -28.20 11.30 0.48
C THR A 230 -28.51 12.16 -0.74
N GLY A 231 -27.93 11.82 -1.91
CA GLY A 231 -27.94 12.67 -3.10
C GLY A 231 -26.76 13.63 -3.20
N TYR A 232 -25.77 13.52 -2.29
CA TYR A 232 -24.53 14.28 -2.38
C TYR A 232 -23.83 14.09 -3.74
N ALA A 233 -23.49 15.21 -4.37
CA ALA A 233 -22.82 15.24 -5.68
C ALA A 233 -21.55 16.13 -5.69
N GLY A 234 -21.06 16.50 -4.51
CA GLY A 234 -19.83 17.28 -4.36
C GLY A 234 -18.55 16.44 -4.54
N PRO A 235 -17.38 17.05 -4.32
CA PRO A 235 -16.09 16.37 -4.52
C PRO A 235 -15.83 15.26 -3.49
N LEU A 236 -15.19 14.19 -3.95
CA LEU A 236 -14.50 13.24 -3.08
C LEU A 236 -13.08 13.75 -2.86
N SER A 237 -12.78 14.26 -1.67
CA SER A 237 -11.50 14.90 -1.40
C SER A 237 -10.65 14.12 -0.41
N LEU A 238 -9.33 14.08 -0.59
CA LEU A 238 -8.40 13.40 0.31
C LEU A 238 -7.71 14.38 1.27
N GLU A 239 -7.87 14.17 2.57
CA GLU A 239 -7.21 14.97 3.61
C GLU A 239 -6.42 14.08 4.58
N VAL A 240 -5.12 13.93 4.32
CA VAL A 240 -4.28 12.97 5.03
C VAL A 240 -3.10 13.68 5.72
N PHE A 241 -3.05 13.57 7.04
CA PHE A 241 -1.88 13.94 7.84
C PHE A 241 -1.07 12.68 8.13
N ASN A 242 0.07 12.55 7.45
CA ASN A 242 0.93 11.38 7.56
C ASN A 242 2.40 11.78 7.51
N ASP A 243 3.18 11.29 8.47
CA ASP A 243 4.60 11.63 8.59
C ASP A 243 5.45 11.06 7.44
N ILE A 244 5.05 9.92 6.89
CA ILE A 244 5.66 9.30 5.71
C ILE A 244 5.42 10.18 4.48
N PHE A 245 4.18 10.60 4.26
CA PHE A 245 3.82 11.39 3.07
C PHE A 245 4.50 12.75 3.05
N ARG A 246 4.76 13.33 4.24
CA ARG A 246 5.53 14.57 4.40
C ARG A 246 7.00 14.46 4.00
N GLN A 247 7.53 13.24 3.94
CA GLN A 247 8.91 12.94 3.58
C GLN A 247 9.04 12.29 2.19
N ALA A 248 7.94 11.72 1.67
CA ALA A 248 7.88 11.09 0.36
C ALA A 248 7.82 12.12 -0.78
N ALA A 249 8.11 11.70 -2.01
CA ALA A 249 8.01 12.58 -3.17
C ALA A 249 6.54 12.92 -3.51
N ALA A 250 6.24 14.21 -3.69
CA ALA A 250 4.88 14.69 -3.95
C ALA A 250 4.23 14.05 -5.19
N MET A 251 4.97 13.94 -6.30
CA MET A 251 4.44 13.40 -7.56
C MET A 251 3.93 11.97 -7.41
N ARG A 252 4.70 11.12 -6.72
CA ARG A 252 4.32 9.72 -6.49
C ARG A 252 3.17 9.61 -5.51
N THR A 253 3.23 10.37 -4.41
CA THR A 253 2.18 10.40 -3.40
C THR A 253 0.84 10.83 -4.01
N ALA A 254 0.84 11.79 -4.94
CA ALA A 254 -0.36 12.19 -5.67
C ALA A 254 -0.90 11.10 -6.61
N GLN A 255 -0.04 10.34 -7.28
CA GLN A 255 -0.47 9.20 -8.11
C GLN A 255 -1.10 8.09 -7.26
N ASP A 256 -0.50 7.76 -6.13
CA ASP A 256 -1.04 6.78 -5.18
C ASP A 256 -2.38 7.25 -4.56
N ALA A 257 -2.46 8.53 -4.21
CA ALA A 257 -3.68 9.18 -3.76
C ALA A 257 -4.80 9.01 -4.80
N LEU A 258 -4.55 9.29 -6.09
CA LEU A 258 -5.57 9.13 -7.12
C LEU A 258 -5.93 7.66 -7.37
N ARG A 259 -4.96 6.75 -7.33
CA ARG A 259 -5.20 5.29 -7.39
C ARG A 259 -6.14 4.84 -6.28
N SER A 260 -5.95 5.34 -5.07
CA SER A 260 -6.81 5.03 -3.91
C SER A 260 -8.26 5.45 -4.15
N LEU A 261 -8.50 6.62 -4.76
CA LEU A 261 -9.85 7.08 -5.10
C LEU A 261 -10.48 6.21 -6.18
N ILE A 262 -9.73 5.81 -7.21
CA ILE A 262 -10.26 4.91 -8.26
C ILE A 262 -10.66 3.56 -7.64
N ALA A 263 -9.82 3.00 -6.76
CA ALA A 263 -10.13 1.76 -6.05
C ALA A 263 -11.31 1.91 -5.07
N LEU A 264 -11.41 3.06 -4.39
CA LEU A 264 -12.53 3.38 -3.51
C LEU A 264 -13.85 3.48 -4.30
N GLU A 265 -13.84 4.19 -5.43
CA GLU A 265 -15.01 4.34 -6.30
C GLU A 265 -15.51 2.99 -6.84
N GLU A 266 -14.60 2.05 -7.13
CA GLU A 266 -14.95 0.66 -7.47
C GLU A 266 -15.74 0.00 -6.34
N GLN A 267 -15.18 -0.01 -5.12
CA GLN A 267 -15.81 -0.63 -3.94
C GLN A 267 -17.14 0.02 -3.57
N VAL A 268 -17.23 1.35 -3.66
CA VAL A 268 -18.49 2.09 -3.43
C VAL A 268 -19.53 1.70 -4.47
N GLY A 269 -19.14 1.60 -5.74
CA GLY A 269 -20.02 1.17 -6.82
C GLY A 269 -20.58 -0.25 -6.62
N GLU A 270 -19.77 -1.16 -6.09
CA GLU A 270 -20.20 -2.52 -5.72
C GLU A 270 -21.22 -2.52 -4.57
N ARG A 271 -21.03 -1.68 -3.56
CA ARG A 271 -21.94 -1.56 -2.40
C ARG A 271 -23.27 -0.88 -2.72
N LEU A 272 -23.28 0.07 -3.66
CA LEU A 272 -24.51 0.75 -4.09
C LEU A 272 -25.37 -0.14 -4.99
N GLY A 273 -24.75 -0.97 -5.83
CA GLY A 273 -25.44 -1.90 -6.73
C GLY A 273 -26.17 -1.24 -7.91
N GLY A 274 -26.21 -1.96 -9.05
CA GLY A 274 -27.00 -1.69 -10.27
C GLY A 274 -27.55 -0.27 -10.48
N ALA A 275 -28.85 -0.09 -10.22
CA ALA A 275 -29.61 1.13 -10.55
C ALA A 275 -29.30 2.35 -9.67
N SER A 276 -28.66 2.16 -8.51
CA SER A 276 -28.29 3.22 -7.58
C SER A 276 -26.86 3.72 -7.75
N ARG A 277 -26.09 3.11 -8.67
CA ARG A 277 -24.72 3.53 -9.00
C ARG A 277 -24.76 4.82 -9.84
N PRO A 278 -24.18 5.94 -9.35
CA PRO A 278 -24.02 7.14 -10.18
C PRO A 278 -23.18 6.81 -11.42
N ALA A 279 -23.58 7.29 -12.60
CA ALA A 279 -22.82 7.13 -13.84
C ALA A 279 -21.37 7.66 -13.72
N ALA A 280 -21.15 8.60 -12.81
CA ALA A 280 -19.85 9.19 -12.50
C ALA A 280 -18.88 8.25 -11.75
N LEU A 281 -19.31 7.06 -11.31
CA LEU A 281 -18.46 6.04 -10.68
C LEU A 281 -18.18 4.89 -11.66
N ALA A 282 -17.60 5.13 -12.83
CA ALA A 282 -17.28 4.05 -13.76
C ALA A 282 -16.20 3.13 -13.15
N PRO A 283 -16.42 1.80 -13.04
CA PRO A 283 -15.42 0.91 -12.46
C PRO A 283 -14.24 0.75 -13.41
N PRO A 284 -13.01 0.56 -12.89
CA PRO A 284 -11.92 0.04 -13.71
C PRO A 284 -12.26 -1.37 -14.24
N PRO A 285 -11.53 -1.87 -15.26
CA PRO A 285 -11.64 -3.27 -15.68
C PRO A 285 -11.45 -4.21 -14.49
N ARG A 286 -12.26 -5.27 -14.35
CA ARG A 286 -12.23 -6.19 -13.20
C ARG A 286 -10.84 -6.80 -12.94
N PRO A 287 -10.50 -7.12 -11.68
CA PRO A 287 -9.25 -7.80 -11.38
C PRO A 287 -9.20 -9.18 -12.02
N VAL A 288 -8.08 -9.46 -12.68
CA VAL A 288 -7.72 -10.79 -13.17
C VAL A 288 -6.76 -11.38 -12.16
N VAL A 289 -7.29 -12.17 -11.23
CA VAL A 289 -6.51 -12.77 -10.15
C VAL A 289 -5.55 -13.80 -10.74
N PRO A 290 -4.22 -13.66 -10.53
CA PRO A 290 -3.25 -14.65 -10.99
C PRO A 290 -3.43 -16.01 -10.31
N SER A 291 -3.17 -17.09 -11.04
CA SER A 291 -3.34 -18.47 -10.54
C SER A 291 -2.05 -19.11 -10.01
N GLY A 292 -0.90 -18.44 -10.16
CA GLY A 292 0.39 -18.92 -9.70
C GLY A 292 1.55 -18.06 -10.20
N PHE A 293 2.77 -18.46 -9.83
CA PHE A 293 3.99 -17.87 -10.37
C PHE A 293 4.43 -18.59 -11.65
N ALA A 294 4.70 -17.82 -12.70
CA ALA A 294 5.30 -18.31 -13.93
C ALA A 294 6.83 -18.44 -13.78
N PHE A 295 7.46 -17.45 -13.13
CA PHE A 295 8.89 -17.42 -12.81
C PHE A 295 9.23 -16.36 -11.75
N ALA A 296 10.43 -16.43 -11.18
CA ALA A 296 11.10 -15.32 -10.50
C ALA A 296 12.40 -14.97 -11.25
N GLU A 297 12.64 -13.68 -11.52
CA GLU A 297 13.80 -13.20 -12.26
C GLU A 297 14.77 -12.45 -11.36
N LEU A 298 15.99 -12.98 -11.28
CA LEU A 298 17.07 -12.41 -10.50
C LEU A 298 18.02 -11.63 -11.41
N ALA A 299 18.21 -10.35 -11.10
CA ALA A 299 19.32 -9.58 -11.63
C ALA A 299 20.61 -10.09 -10.97
N VAL A 300 21.59 -10.48 -11.78
CA VAL A 300 22.83 -11.11 -11.29
C VAL A 300 24.06 -10.57 -12.04
N PRO A 301 25.24 -10.54 -11.41
CA PRO A 301 26.50 -10.33 -12.13
C PRO A 301 26.81 -11.53 -13.05
N ASP A 302 27.72 -11.34 -14.02
CA ASP A 302 28.11 -12.36 -15.00
C ASP A 302 28.61 -13.68 -14.38
N ALA A 303 29.27 -13.58 -13.24
CA ALA A 303 29.73 -14.70 -12.44
C ALA A 303 29.24 -14.54 -11.00
N GLY A 304 28.72 -15.62 -10.42
CA GLY A 304 28.21 -15.61 -9.06
C GLY A 304 27.92 -17.02 -8.55
N PRO A 305 27.59 -17.17 -7.25
CA PRO A 305 27.38 -18.49 -6.65
C PRO A 305 25.99 -19.08 -6.94
N LEU A 306 25.07 -18.29 -7.52
CA LEU A 306 23.67 -18.71 -7.74
C LEU A 306 23.50 -19.93 -8.66
N PRO A 307 24.20 -20.06 -9.81
CA PRO A 307 24.13 -21.28 -10.62
C PRO A 307 24.47 -22.56 -9.84
N ARG A 308 25.51 -22.52 -8.99
CA ARG A 308 25.89 -23.67 -8.14
C ARG A 308 24.85 -23.94 -7.06
N LEU A 309 24.25 -22.89 -6.50
CA LEU A 309 23.17 -23.04 -5.52
C LEU A 309 21.92 -23.68 -6.14
N LEU A 310 21.50 -23.20 -7.32
CA LEU A 310 20.36 -23.76 -8.05
C LEU A 310 20.59 -25.23 -8.42
N ASP A 311 21.78 -25.57 -8.91
CA ASP A 311 22.16 -26.97 -9.18
C ASP A 311 22.12 -27.84 -7.91
N GLY A 312 22.65 -27.34 -6.79
CA GLY A 312 22.59 -28.02 -5.50
C GLY A 312 21.17 -28.18 -4.92
N LEU A 313 20.26 -27.28 -5.30
CA LEU A 313 18.82 -27.40 -5.02
C LEU A 313 18.10 -28.33 -6.01
N GLY A 314 18.79 -28.83 -7.04
CA GLY A 314 18.28 -29.76 -8.04
C GLY A 314 17.70 -29.11 -9.31
N PHE A 315 17.82 -27.79 -9.47
CA PHE A 315 17.41 -27.13 -10.71
C PHE A 315 18.35 -27.49 -11.86
N THR A 316 17.79 -27.58 -13.06
CA THR A 316 18.57 -27.72 -14.30
C THR A 316 18.46 -26.44 -15.11
N ARG A 317 19.59 -25.96 -15.65
CA ARG A 317 19.57 -24.92 -16.70
C ARG A 317 19.01 -25.53 -17.98
N THR A 318 17.78 -25.20 -18.34
CA THR A 318 17.06 -25.80 -19.48
C THR A 318 17.21 -24.98 -20.76
N GLY A 319 17.51 -23.69 -20.66
CA GLY A 319 17.75 -22.86 -21.83
C GLY A 319 18.44 -21.52 -21.58
N THR A 320 18.84 -20.88 -22.68
CA THR A 320 19.36 -19.51 -22.73
C THR A 320 18.52 -18.70 -23.71
N HIS A 321 18.08 -17.50 -23.33
CA HIS A 321 17.26 -16.64 -24.17
C HIS A 321 17.97 -16.33 -25.49
N ALA A 322 17.26 -16.33 -26.61
CA ALA A 322 17.88 -16.23 -27.94
C ALA A 322 18.59 -14.89 -28.19
N GLY A 323 18.02 -13.78 -27.72
CA GLY A 323 18.57 -12.43 -27.91
C GLY A 323 18.97 -11.65 -26.65
N LYS A 324 18.84 -12.22 -25.45
CA LYS A 324 19.07 -11.51 -24.16
C LYS A 324 19.97 -12.35 -23.26
N PRO A 325 20.79 -11.74 -22.38
CA PRO A 325 21.69 -12.46 -21.48
C PRO A 325 20.93 -13.05 -20.27
N VAL A 326 19.95 -13.91 -20.55
CA VAL A 326 19.04 -14.50 -19.54
C VAL A 326 19.08 -16.02 -19.64
N ASP A 327 19.34 -16.68 -18.51
CA ASP A 327 19.30 -18.13 -18.38
C ASP A 327 18.02 -18.60 -17.69
N LEU A 328 17.41 -19.66 -18.21
CA LEU A 328 16.25 -20.33 -17.61
C LEU A 328 16.68 -21.57 -16.83
N TRP A 329 16.32 -21.61 -15.53
CA TRP A 329 16.52 -22.73 -14.63
C TRP A 329 15.18 -23.29 -14.18
N GLU A 330 14.98 -24.60 -14.31
CA GLU A 330 13.70 -25.27 -14.01
C GLU A 330 13.87 -26.47 -13.06
N GLN A 331 12.88 -26.66 -12.19
CA GLN A 331 12.61 -27.89 -11.44
C GLN A 331 11.10 -27.99 -11.17
N GLY A 332 10.46 -29.06 -11.62
CA GLY A 332 8.99 -29.14 -11.61
C GLY A 332 8.39 -27.96 -12.38
N ARG A 333 7.48 -27.21 -11.74
CA ARG A 333 6.91 -25.96 -12.27
C ARG A 333 7.63 -24.70 -11.77
N ALA A 334 8.62 -24.82 -10.88
CA ALA A 334 9.41 -23.67 -10.42
C ALA A 334 10.40 -23.24 -11.51
N ARG A 335 10.42 -21.95 -11.83
CA ARG A 335 11.30 -21.37 -12.85
C ARG A 335 12.02 -20.16 -12.28
N ILE A 336 13.35 -20.17 -12.35
CA ILE A 336 14.20 -19.05 -11.95
C ILE A 336 14.93 -18.54 -13.19
N LEU A 337 14.77 -17.26 -13.48
CA LEU A 337 15.52 -16.58 -14.53
C LEU A 337 16.73 -15.89 -13.92
N LEU A 338 17.91 -16.09 -14.49
CA LEU A 338 19.12 -15.34 -14.12
C LEU A 338 19.43 -14.34 -15.23
N ASN A 339 19.20 -13.05 -14.98
CA ASN A 339 19.43 -11.97 -15.93
C ASN A 339 20.75 -11.25 -15.64
N ARG A 340 21.71 -11.36 -16.56
CA ARG A 340 23.04 -10.74 -16.46
C ARG A 340 23.14 -9.36 -17.11
N GLY A 341 22.09 -8.93 -17.81
CA GLY A 341 22.04 -7.66 -18.52
C GLY A 341 21.48 -6.49 -17.72
N SER A 342 21.00 -6.73 -16.49
CA SER A 342 20.39 -5.68 -15.66
C SER A 342 21.45 -4.82 -14.96
N ALA A 343 21.25 -3.50 -15.02
CA ALA A 343 22.12 -2.50 -14.38
C ALA A 343 22.06 -2.54 -12.84
N GLU A 344 21.10 -3.26 -12.26
CA GLU A 344 20.93 -3.45 -10.81
C GLU A 344 22.01 -4.35 -10.17
N SER A 345 22.96 -4.87 -10.95
CA SER A 345 23.98 -5.82 -10.47
C SER A 345 25.13 -5.20 -9.66
N GLN A 346 25.15 -3.89 -9.43
CA GLN A 346 26.24 -3.24 -8.68
C GLN A 346 26.31 -3.67 -7.19
N ASP A 347 25.16 -3.94 -6.56
CA ASP A 347 25.06 -4.36 -5.15
C ASP A 347 24.92 -5.88 -4.96
N GLY A 348 25.19 -6.65 -6.01
CA GLY A 348 25.03 -8.11 -6.04
C GLY A 348 23.60 -8.58 -6.41
N PRO A 349 23.33 -9.89 -6.35
CA PRO A 349 22.05 -10.43 -6.80
C PRO A 349 20.81 -9.86 -6.12
N ALA A 350 19.78 -9.59 -6.90
CA ALA A 350 18.50 -9.04 -6.46
C ALA A 350 17.32 -9.63 -7.23
N LEU A 351 16.13 -9.65 -6.61
CA LEU A 351 14.90 -10.00 -7.30
C LEU A 351 14.38 -8.75 -8.01
N GLY A 352 14.48 -8.72 -9.34
CA GLY A 352 14.07 -7.57 -10.15
C GLY A 352 12.68 -7.72 -10.75
N ALA A 353 12.22 -8.96 -10.98
CA ALA A 353 10.91 -9.19 -11.56
C ALA A 353 10.28 -10.53 -11.15
N ILE A 354 8.95 -10.59 -11.22
CA ILE A 354 8.18 -11.82 -11.05
C ILE A 354 7.20 -12.00 -12.21
N GLY A 355 7.12 -13.23 -12.71
CA GLY A 355 6.11 -13.64 -13.67
C GLY A 355 4.93 -14.28 -12.97
N LEU A 356 3.73 -13.87 -13.33
CA LEU A 356 2.46 -14.32 -12.77
C LEU A 356 1.63 -15.01 -13.85
N GLU A 357 1.15 -16.22 -13.60
CA GLU A 357 0.21 -16.89 -14.50
C GLU A 357 -1.13 -16.17 -14.47
N SER A 358 -1.50 -15.55 -15.58
CA SER A 358 -2.73 -14.77 -15.72
C SER A 358 -3.70 -15.46 -16.68
N PRO A 359 -4.98 -15.66 -16.27
CA PRO A 359 -6.04 -16.09 -17.15
C PRO A 359 -6.27 -15.17 -18.36
N ASP A 360 -5.94 -13.87 -18.24
CA ASP A 360 -6.03 -12.88 -19.31
C ASP A 360 -4.97 -11.78 -19.12
N PRO A 361 -3.75 -11.97 -19.67
CA PRO A 361 -2.66 -11.01 -19.51
C PRO A 361 -3.00 -9.60 -19.99
N ALA A 362 -3.74 -9.48 -21.10
CA ALA A 362 -4.10 -8.18 -21.65
C ALA A 362 -5.09 -7.44 -20.74
N ALA A 363 -6.04 -8.14 -20.13
CA ALA A 363 -6.93 -7.55 -19.14
C ALA A 363 -6.20 -7.18 -17.83
N SER A 364 -5.22 -7.98 -17.39
CA SER A 364 -4.36 -7.63 -16.25
C SER A 364 -3.63 -6.30 -16.48
N VAL A 365 -3.03 -6.11 -17.66
CA VAL A 365 -2.35 -4.85 -18.04
C VAL A 365 -3.31 -3.68 -18.09
N LYS A 366 -4.47 -3.84 -18.76
CA LYS A 366 -5.48 -2.78 -18.85
C LYS A 366 -5.99 -2.33 -17.48
N ARG A 367 -6.13 -3.25 -16.53
CA ARG A 367 -6.50 -2.89 -15.15
C ARG A 367 -5.39 -2.12 -14.46
N ALA A 368 -4.14 -2.57 -14.58
CA ALA A 368 -2.99 -1.88 -14.00
C ALA A 368 -2.87 -0.45 -14.54
N GLU A 369 -3.04 -0.26 -15.85
CA GLU A 369 -3.10 1.08 -16.49
C GLU A 369 -4.22 1.94 -15.91
N ALA A 370 -5.43 1.37 -15.80
CA ALA A 370 -6.59 2.08 -15.24
C ALA A 370 -6.40 2.47 -13.76
N LEU A 371 -5.50 1.80 -13.05
CA LEU A 371 -5.10 2.09 -11.67
C LEU A 371 -3.74 2.79 -11.59
N LEU A 372 -3.31 3.44 -12.67
CA LEU A 372 -2.13 4.32 -12.71
C LEU A 372 -0.83 3.58 -12.37
N SER A 373 -0.74 2.29 -12.71
CA SER A 373 0.51 1.55 -12.67
C SER A 373 1.22 1.69 -14.02
N PRO A 374 2.50 2.12 -14.05
CA PRO A 374 3.23 2.28 -15.29
C PRO A 374 3.36 0.95 -16.04
N VAL A 375 2.94 0.94 -17.31
CA VAL A 375 3.30 -0.14 -18.24
C VAL A 375 4.70 0.11 -18.76
N LEU A 376 5.57 -0.88 -18.56
CA LEU A 376 6.98 -0.72 -18.85
C LEU A 376 7.24 -0.97 -20.35
N PRO A 377 7.92 -0.03 -21.04
CA PRO A 377 8.29 -0.21 -22.44
C PRO A 377 9.30 -1.35 -22.56
N ARG A 378 9.10 -2.26 -23.50
CA ARG A 378 9.97 -3.44 -23.68
C ARG A 378 10.53 -3.48 -25.09
N LEU A 379 11.84 -3.65 -25.20
CA LEU A 379 12.50 -4.02 -26.45
C LEU A 379 12.18 -5.49 -26.74
N ARG A 380 11.42 -5.73 -27.81
CA ARG A 380 11.03 -7.08 -28.25
C ARG A 380 11.77 -7.45 -29.52
N GLY A 381 12.36 -8.64 -29.53
CA GLY A 381 12.78 -9.28 -30.77
C GLY A 381 11.56 -9.66 -31.63
N PRO A 382 11.72 -9.84 -32.96
CA PRO A 382 10.62 -10.24 -33.85
C PRO A 382 9.94 -11.56 -33.49
N HIS A 383 10.60 -12.40 -32.70
CA HIS A 383 10.14 -13.72 -32.28
C HIS A 383 9.92 -13.84 -30.77
N ASP A 384 10.13 -12.78 -29.99
CA ASP A 384 9.90 -12.79 -28.55
C ASP A 384 8.39 -12.87 -28.27
N ALA A 385 8.00 -13.64 -27.26
CA ALA A 385 6.62 -13.68 -26.82
C ALA A 385 6.14 -12.28 -26.33
N PRO A 386 4.85 -11.95 -26.51
CA PRO A 386 4.29 -10.69 -26.05
C PRO A 386 4.15 -10.71 -24.52
N LEU A 387 5.24 -10.41 -23.82
CA LEU A 387 5.27 -10.23 -22.37
C LEU A 387 5.20 -8.74 -22.03
N ASP A 388 4.00 -8.28 -21.73
CA ASP A 388 3.75 -6.98 -21.11
C ASP A 388 4.08 -7.01 -19.63
N ALA A 389 4.50 -5.86 -19.11
CA ALA A 389 5.00 -5.72 -17.75
C ALA A 389 4.50 -4.43 -17.12
N VAL A 390 4.22 -4.49 -15.83
CA VAL A 390 3.83 -3.32 -15.04
C VAL A 390 4.75 -3.16 -13.86
N ALA A 391 5.06 -1.92 -13.49
CA ALA A 391 5.89 -1.65 -12.31
C ALA A 391 5.05 -1.74 -11.03
N ALA A 392 5.52 -2.54 -10.08
CA ALA A 392 5.06 -2.48 -8.69
C ALA A 392 5.65 -1.23 -7.97
N PRO A 393 5.09 -0.83 -6.81
CA PRO A 393 5.56 0.36 -6.09
C PRO A 393 7.02 0.35 -5.66
N ASP A 394 7.62 -0.81 -5.41
CA ASP A 394 9.06 -0.92 -5.11
C ASP A 394 9.96 -0.92 -6.36
N GLY A 395 9.37 -0.91 -7.56
CA GLY A 395 10.09 -1.02 -8.83
C GLY A 395 10.15 -2.44 -9.40
N THR A 396 9.67 -3.46 -8.67
CA THR A 396 9.63 -4.84 -9.18
C THR A 396 8.78 -4.90 -10.45
N GLU A 397 9.31 -5.50 -11.53
CA GLU A 397 8.54 -5.71 -12.75
C GLU A 397 7.61 -6.92 -12.58
N LEU A 398 6.31 -6.73 -12.86
CA LEU A 398 5.33 -7.80 -12.86
C LEU A 398 4.97 -8.18 -14.29
N PHE A 399 5.26 -9.42 -14.69
CA PHE A 399 4.86 -9.96 -15.99
C PHE A 399 3.59 -10.78 -15.85
N PHE A 400 2.66 -10.58 -16.79
CA PHE A 400 1.48 -11.42 -16.91
C PHE A 400 1.70 -12.46 -18.01
N CYS A 401 1.74 -13.73 -17.61
CA CYS A 401 2.16 -14.85 -18.44
C CYS A 401 1.02 -15.83 -18.68
N ARG A 402 1.12 -16.57 -19.79
CA ARG A 402 0.38 -17.81 -20.02
C ARG A 402 1.36 -18.89 -20.45
N THR A 403 1.94 -19.58 -19.49
CA THR A 403 3.00 -20.55 -19.78
C THR A 403 2.41 -21.82 -20.40
N ARG A 404 2.92 -22.22 -21.58
CA ARG A 404 2.59 -23.49 -22.26
C ARG A 404 1.08 -23.75 -22.46
N HIS A 405 0.29 -22.69 -22.66
CA HIS A 405 -1.14 -22.82 -22.93
C HIS A 405 -1.38 -23.11 -24.43
N PRO A 406 -2.25 -24.06 -24.82
CA PRO A 406 -2.42 -24.45 -26.23
C PRO A 406 -2.78 -23.30 -27.18
N ASP A 407 -3.55 -22.33 -26.68
CA ASP A 407 -4.07 -21.20 -27.45
C ASP A 407 -3.20 -19.94 -27.35
N HIS A 408 -2.01 -20.01 -26.76
CA HIS A 408 -1.14 -18.84 -26.55
C HIS A 408 0.33 -19.18 -26.76
N THR A 409 1.08 -18.31 -27.43
CA THR A 409 2.53 -18.44 -27.55
C THR A 409 3.18 -18.44 -26.17
N SER A 410 3.98 -19.45 -25.86
CA SER A 410 4.62 -19.56 -24.56
C SER A 410 5.88 -18.71 -24.54
N TRP A 411 6.07 -17.90 -23.50
CA TRP A 411 7.31 -17.14 -23.33
C TRP A 411 8.55 -18.02 -23.13
N THR A 412 8.36 -19.28 -22.73
CA THR A 412 9.46 -20.26 -22.65
C THR A 412 10.04 -20.60 -24.02
N ASP A 413 9.32 -20.32 -25.11
CA ASP A 413 9.77 -20.61 -26.47
C ASP A 413 10.88 -19.63 -26.94
N ASP A 414 11.07 -18.52 -26.23
CA ASP A 414 12.14 -17.54 -26.45
C ASP A 414 13.54 -18.08 -26.04
N PHE A 415 13.58 -19.25 -25.39
CA PHE A 415 14.80 -19.89 -24.89
C PHE A 415 15.26 -21.03 -25.81
N THR A 416 16.53 -20.99 -26.19
CA THR A 416 17.19 -22.09 -26.90
C THR A 416 17.42 -23.24 -25.92
N THR A 417 16.76 -24.38 -26.15
CA THR A 417 16.76 -25.50 -25.20
C THR A 417 17.97 -26.41 -25.41
N GLY A 418 18.81 -26.56 -24.38
CA GLY A 418 19.91 -27.54 -24.38
C GLY A 418 19.50 -28.91 -23.85
N ARG A 419 18.45 -28.96 -23.01
CA ARG A 419 17.85 -30.16 -22.44
C ARG A 419 16.47 -29.80 -21.86
N ARG A 420 15.36 -30.30 -22.43
CA ARG A 420 14.03 -30.15 -21.81
C ARG A 420 13.98 -31.00 -20.54
N ALA A 421 13.82 -30.38 -19.38
CA ALA A 421 13.36 -31.11 -18.19
C ALA A 421 11.90 -31.50 -18.43
N SER A 422 11.52 -32.76 -18.22
CA SER A 422 10.10 -33.12 -18.23
C SER A 422 9.43 -32.53 -16.99
N GLU A 423 8.18 -32.07 -17.10
CA GLU A 423 7.41 -31.62 -15.92
C GLU A 423 7.27 -32.74 -14.87
N ASP A 424 7.32 -33.99 -15.32
CA ASP A 424 7.35 -35.21 -14.50
C ASP A 424 8.77 -35.68 -14.09
N ALA A 425 9.83 -34.90 -14.37
CA ALA A 425 11.20 -35.25 -13.99
C ALA A 425 11.39 -35.08 -12.47
N GLY A 426 10.83 -35.99 -11.66
CA GLY A 426 11.42 -36.56 -10.45
C GLY A 426 12.06 -35.66 -9.37
N GLY A 427 11.93 -34.33 -9.37
CA GLY A 427 12.59 -33.41 -8.42
C GLY A 427 11.80 -33.20 -7.12
N GLU A 428 12.45 -32.75 -6.05
CA GLU A 428 11.78 -32.48 -4.77
C GLU A 428 10.94 -31.18 -4.83
N ILE A 429 11.39 -30.17 -5.58
CA ILE A 429 10.71 -28.88 -5.73
C ILE A 429 9.63 -28.95 -6.80
N THR A 430 8.45 -28.43 -6.46
CA THR A 430 7.23 -28.54 -7.27
C THR A 430 6.84 -27.22 -7.94
N HIS A 431 6.94 -26.09 -7.23
CA HIS A 431 6.60 -24.74 -7.70
C HIS A 431 7.19 -23.66 -6.76
N ILE A 432 7.07 -22.38 -7.13
CA ILE A 432 7.33 -21.25 -6.22
C ILE A 432 6.13 -21.14 -5.27
N ASP A 433 6.35 -21.26 -3.96
CA ASP A 433 5.31 -21.18 -2.92
C ASP A 433 4.91 -19.73 -2.66
N HIS A 434 5.91 -18.87 -2.44
CA HIS A 434 5.71 -17.46 -2.18
C HIS A 434 6.98 -16.67 -2.50
N VAL A 435 6.84 -15.35 -2.59
CA VAL A 435 7.95 -14.40 -2.77
C VAL A 435 7.91 -13.38 -1.65
N ALA A 436 9.06 -13.02 -1.09
CA ALA A 436 9.16 -11.92 -0.14
C ALA A 436 9.94 -10.74 -0.73
N LEU A 437 9.31 -9.57 -0.70
CA LEU A 437 9.84 -8.32 -1.23
C LEU A 437 10.07 -7.34 -0.10
N THR A 438 11.26 -6.73 -0.07
CA THR A 438 11.52 -5.60 0.82
C THR A 438 11.06 -4.32 0.13
N GLN A 439 10.13 -3.62 0.76
CA GLN A 439 9.58 -2.35 0.31
C GLN A 439 10.41 -1.18 0.85
N PRO A 440 10.64 -0.13 0.06
CA PRO A 440 11.01 1.16 0.60
C PRO A 440 9.98 1.59 1.64
N TRP A 441 10.45 2.14 2.76
CA TRP A 441 9.59 2.44 3.91
C TRP A 441 8.41 3.35 3.58
N HIS A 442 8.58 4.25 2.61
CA HIS A 442 7.56 5.18 2.15
C HIS A 442 6.58 4.60 1.11
N HIS A 443 6.81 3.36 0.64
CA HIS A 443 5.93 2.66 -0.31
C HIS A 443 5.18 1.49 0.32
N PHE A 444 5.40 1.18 1.60
CA PHE A 444 4.88 -0.04 2.23
C PHE A 444 3.35 -0.15 2.16
N ASP A 445 2.64 0.92 2.50
CA ASP A 445 1.18 0.94 2.47
C ASP A 445 0.63 1.06 1.02
N GLU A 446 1.33 1.80 0.15
CA GLU A 446 1.07 1.85 -1.30
C GLU A 446 1.14 0.44 -1.92
N ALA A 447 2.14 -0.36 -1.55
CA ALA A 447 2.30 -1.73 -2.04
C ALA A 447 1.09 -2.59 -1.70
N SER A 448 0.59 -2.52 -0.46
CA SER A 448 -0.62 -3.25 -0.06
C SER A 448 -1.84 -2.85 -0.88
N LEU A 449 -2.05 -1.54 -1.10
CA LEU A 449 -3.12 -1.05 -1.98
C LEU A 449 -2.95 -1.56 -3.41
N PHE A 450 -1.73 -1.51 -3.96
CA PHE A 450 -1.44 -1.98 -5.31
C PHE A 450 -1.75 -3.47 -5.49
N TYR A 451 -1.23 -4.36 -4.61
CA TYR A 451 -1.46 -5.80 -4.75
C TYR A 451 -2.94 -6.17 -4.60
N ARG A 452 -3.69 -5.42 -3.78
CA ARG A 452 -5.14 -5.60 -3.67
C ARG A 452 -5.90 -5.06 -4.86
N SER A 453 -5.69 -3.79 -5.21
CA SER A 453 -6.49 -3.14 -6.24
C SER A 453 -6.09 -3.61 -7.63
N VAL A 454 -4.80 -3.76 -7.95
CA VAL A 454 -4.35 -4.12 -9.30
C VAL A 454 -4.47 -5.62 -9.54
N LEU A 455 -3.98 -6.45 -8.63
CA LEU A 455 -3.93 -7.91 -8.81
C LEU A 455 -5.11 -8.66 -8.21
N GLY A 456 -5.94 -8.00 -7.40
CA GLY A 456 -7.04 -8.68 -6.70
C GLY A 456 -6.59 -9.61 -5.58
N LEU A 457 -5.38 -9.42 -5.03
CA LEU A 457 -4.90 -10.21 -3.88
C LEU A 457 -5.48 -9.68 -2.57
N ARG A 458 -5.71 -10.57 -1.61
CA ARG A 458 -6.21 -10.21 -0.29
C ARG A 458 -5.04 -9.90 0.65
N PRO A 459 -4.97 -8.70 1.26
CA PRO A 459 -4.03 -8.42 2.33
C PRO A 459 -4.41 -9.16 3.62
N HIS A 460 -3.39 -9.57 4.35
CA HIS A 460 -3.47 -10.13 5.71
C HIS A 460 -3.05 -9.08 6.73
N ASP A 461 -3.22 -9.40 8.01
CA ASP A 461 -2.81 -8.54 9.12
C ASP A 461 -1.31 -8.25 9.08
N SER A 462 -0.93 -7.04 9.50
CA SER A 462 0.48 -6.70 9.67
C SER A 462 1.07 -7.39 10.89
N LEU A 463 2.29 -7.89 10.74
CA LEU A 463 3.10 -8.48 11.82
C LEU A 463 4.30 -7.58 12.09
N GLU A 464 4.63 -7.38 13.37
CA GLU A 464 5.92 -6.82 13.79
C GLU A 464 6.83 -7.96 14.23
N LEU A 465 7.98 -8.06 13.58
CA LEU A 465 8.95 -9.12 13.76
C LEU A 465 10.24 -8.54 14.37
N PRO A 466 10.73 -9.08 15.50
CA PRO A 466 11.98 -8.62 16.09
C PRO A 466 13.17 -9.08 15.23
N ASP A 467 13.91 -8.11 14.70
CA ASP A 467 15.25 -8.26 14.15
C ASP A 467 16.29 -7.89 15.24
N PRO A 468 17.47 -8.53 15.30
CA PRO A 468 18.52 -8.15 16.24
C PRO A 468 18.89 -6.65 16.22
N TYR A 469 18.66 -5.98 15.09
CA TYR A 469 18.93 -4.56 14.89
C TYR A 469 17.66 -3.71 14.77
N GLY A 470 16.47 -4.19 15.12
CA GLY A 470 15.28 -3.36 15.11
C GLY A 470 13.99 -4.13 14.90
N LEU A 471 12.91 -3.41 14.60
CA LEU A 471 11.67 -4.04 14.19
C LEU A 471 11.64 -4.13 12.66
N LEU A 472 11.11 -5.25 12.17
CA LEU A 472 10.71 -5.44 10.78
C LEU A 472 9.20 -5.59 10.76
N ARG A 473 8.51 -4.76 9.99
CA ARG A 473 7.09 -4.94 9.74
C ARG A 473 6.89 -5.79 8.49
N SER A 474 6.00 -6.76 8.56
CA SER A 474 5.65 -7.64 7.44
C SER A 474 4.15 -7.63 7.21
N ARG A 475 3.71 -7.63 5.95
CA ARG A 475 2.31 -7.77 5.56
C ARG A 475 2.24 -8.71 4.36
N ALA A 476 1.55 -9.84 4.53
CA ALA A 476 1.33 -10.77 3.43
C ALA A 476 0.12 -10.34 2.57
N VAL A 477 0.18 -10.64 1.28
CA VAL A 477 -0.95 -10.57 0.34
C VAL A 477 -1.05 -11.91 -0.40
N SER A 478 -2.26 -12.44 -0.58
CA SER A 478 -2.44 -13.72 -1.28
C SER A 478 -3.72 -13.81 -2.08
N SER A 479 -3.75 -14.69 -3.08
CA SER A 479 -5.01 -15.13 -3.70
C SER A 479 -5.81 -15.99 -2.70
N GLU A 480 -7.12 -16.10 -2.91
CA GLU A 480 -8.01 -16.87 -2.03
C GLU A 480 -7.67 -18.37 -2.01
N ASP A 481 -7.27 -18.92 -3.16
CA ASP A 481 -6.80 -20.30 -3.31
C ASP A 481 -5.36 -20.53 -2.83
N GLY A 482 -4.65 -19.46 -2.44
CA GLY A 482 -3.26 -19.51 -2.01
C GLY A 482 -2.24 -19.80 -3.12
N GLY A 483 -2.65 -19.77 -4.40
CA GLY A 483 -1.78 -20.00 -5.56
C GLY A 483 -0.73 -18.90 -5.77
N VAL A 484 -1.03 -17.65 -5.38
CA VAL A 484 -0.05 -16.55 -5.32
C VAL A 484 0.01 -15.98 -3.91
N ARG A 485 1.23 -15.86 -3.40
CA ARG A 485 1.53 -15.37 -2.05
C ARG A 485 2.74 -14.45 -2.10
N VAL A 486 2.59 -13.21 -1.64
CA VAL A 486 3.69 -12.24 -1.56
C VAL A 486 3.78 -11.69 -0.14
N ALA A 487 4.95 -11.77 0.47
CA ALA A 487 5.23 -11.15 1.77
C ALA A 487 5.94 -9.80 1.56
N LEU A 488 5.30 -8.71 1.96
CA LEU A 488 5.85 -7.36 1.88
C LEU A 488 6.53 -7.03 3.21
N ASN A 489 7.81 -6.70 3.19
CA ASN A 489 8.59 -6.39 4.38
C ASN A 489 9.08 -4.94 4.35
N VAL A 490 9.14 -4.29 5.50
CA VAL A 490 9.83 -3.00 5.69
C VAL A 490 10.62 -3.06 6.98
N ALA A 491 11.90 -2.70 6.92
CA ALA A 491 12.71 -2.49 8.11
C ALA A 491 12.51 -1.05 8.60
N TYR A 492 12.31 -0.86 9.92
CA TYR A 492 12.28 0.48 10.48
C TYR A 492 13.69 1.09 10.44
N VAL A 493 13.84 2.18 9.68
CA VAL A 493 15.08 2.94 9.54
C VAL A 493 15.56 3.40 10.92
N GLY A 494 16.81 3.09 11.30
CA GLY A 494 17.43 3.78 12.45
C GLY A 494 18.40 3.00 13.33
N ALA A 495 18.69 1.72 13.08
CA ALA A 495 19.62 0.99 13.93
C ALA A 495 20.76 0.35 13.12
N HIS A 496 21.88 1.08 13.14
CA HIS A 496 23.27 0.67 12.90
C HIS A 496 23.93 1.10 11.57
N GLY A 497 24.55 2.28 11.60
CA GLY A 497 25.95 2.42 11.18
C GLY A 497 26.26 2.35 9.68
N GLY A 498 25.49 3.04 8.83
CA GLY A 498 25.93 3.36 7.47
C GLY A 498 26.07 2.16 6.51
N ARG A 499 25.53 0.99 6.87
CA ARG A 499 25.22 -0.04 5.88
C ARG A 499 23.82 0.25 5.32
N PRO A 500 23.62 0.28 3.99
CA PRO A 500 22.27 0.31 3.46
C PRO A 500 21.53 -0.88 4.07
N ASP A 501 20.34 -0.60 4.62
CA ASP A 501 19.47 -1.58 5.26
C ASP A 501 19.50 -2.89 4.47
N ALA A 502 19.81 -4.01 5.12
CA ALA A 502 19.96 -5.28 4.43
C ALA A 502 18.59 -5.75 3.92
N ALA A 503 18.20 -5.22 2.76
CA ALA A 503 16.94 -5.41 2.07
C ALA A 503 16.89 -6.81 1.45
N TRP A 504 16.90 -7.83 2.32
CA TRP A 504 16.88 -9.19 1.87
C TRP A 504 15.51 -9.56 1.31
N GLN A 505 15.51 -10.17 0.14
CA GLN A 505 14.37 -10.69 -0.57
C GLN A 505 14.53 -12.21 -0.64
N HIS A 506 13.41 -12.93 -0.76
CA HIS A 506 13.51 -14.37 -0.96
C HIS A 506 12.46 -14.92 -1.88
N VAL A 507 12.82 -16.04 -2.51
CA VAL A 507 11.91 -16.88 -3.29
C VAL A 507 11.77 -18.19 -2.52
N ALA A 508 10.55 -18.50 -2.10
CA ALA A 508 10.24 -19.75 -1.42
C ALA A 508 9.79 -20.81 -2.43
N LEU A 509 10.29 -22.02 -2.25
CA LEU A 509 10.15 -23.13 -3.19
C LEU A 509 9.46 -24.29 -2.48
N ALA A 510 8.26 -24.64 -2.94
CA ALA A 510 7.47 -25.73 -2.37
C ALA A 510 8.11 -27.08 -2.70
N SER A 511 8.38 -27.87 -1.67
CA SER A 511 8.95 -29.22 -1.75
C SER A 511 7.94 -30.28 -1.32
N ARG A 512 7.95 -31.41 -2.01
CA ARG A 512 7.21 -32.63 -1.60
C ARG A 512 7.97 -33.48 -0.58
N ASP A 513 9.28 -33.29 -0.49
CA ASP A 513 10.17 -33.96 0.47
C ASP A 513 11.34 -33.03 0.82
N ILE A 514 11.15 -32.22 1.87
CA ILE A 514 12.14 -31.25 2.32
C ILE A 514 13.39 -31.91 2.90
N VAL A 515 13.26 -33.13 3.44
CA VAL A 515 14.37 -33.90 4.02
C VAL A 515 15.31 -34.35 2.91
N ALA A 516 14.77 -34.90 1.82
CA ALA A 516 15.53 -35.24 0.63
C ALA A 516 16.21 -34.00 0.02
N GLY A 517 15.49 -32.88 -0.06
CA GLY A 517 16.03 -31.59 -0.54
C GLY A 517 17.21 -31.09 0.30
N ALA A 518 17.10 -31.11 1.63
CA ALA A 518 18.18 -30.71 2.53
C ALA A 518 19.41 -31.62 2.43
N ARG A 519 19.19 -32.95 2.33
CA ARG A 519 20.29 -33.93 2.14
C ARG A 519 20.99 -33.74 0.80
N ARG A 520 20.24 -33.49 -0.28
CA ARG A 520 20.79 -33.17 -1.62
C ARG A 520 21.70 -31.95 -1.56
N LEU A 521 21.23 -30.86 -0.94
CA LEU A 521 21.99 -29.63 -0.80
C LEU A 521 23.32 -29.88 -0.06
N ARG A 522 23.29 -30.67 1.01
CA ARG A 522 24.49 -31.08 1.76
C ARG A 522 25.45 -31.94 0.94
N ALA A 523 24.92 -32.91 0.19
CA ALA A 523 25.73 -33.75 -0.71
C ALA A 523 26.42 -32.94 -1.82
N ALA A 524 25.84 -31.82 -2.26
CA ALA A 524 26.45 -30.86 -3.18
C ALA A 524 27.55 -29.97 -2.53
N GLY A 525 27.88 -30.20 -1.26
CA GLY A 525 28.85 -29.42 -0.49
C GLY A 525 28.35 -28.03 -0.14
N LEU A 526 27.04 -27.80 -0.19
CA LEU A 526 26.36 -26.60 0.27
C LEU A 526 25.71 -26.90 1.63
N SER A 527 25.26 -25.88 2.35
CA SER A 527 24.53 -26.10 3.60
C SER A 527 23.43 -25.07 3.72
N PRO A 528 22.29 -25.43 4.34
CA PRO A 528 21.33 -24.44 4.81
C PRO A 528 21.99 -23.37 5.69
N LEU A 529 21.26 -22.27 5.90
CA LEU A 529 21.59 -21.27 6.89
C LEU A 529 21.76 -21.96 8.25
N ALA A 530 22.88 -21.68 8.93
CA ALA A 530 23.18 -22.30 10.20
C ALA A 530 22.25 -21.75 11.29
N ILE A 531 21.29 -22.57 11.73
CA ILE A 531 20.37 -22.25 12.81
C ILE A 531 21.03 -22.61 14.16
N PRO A 532 20.95 -21.76 15.21
CA PRO A 532 21.57 -22.03 16.50
C PRO A 532 20.99 -23.28 17.20
N GLU A 533 21.83 -24.02 17.93
CA GLU A 533 21.40 -25.18 18.73
C GLU A 533 20.27 -24.86 19.71
N ASN A 534 20.33 -23.67 20.32
CA ASN A 534 19.31 -23.19 21.25
C ASN A 534 17.89 -23.16 20.66
N TYR A 535 17.75 -23.00 19.33
CA TYR A 535 16.45 -23.07 18.67
C TYR A 535 15.84 -24.47 18.82
N TYR A 536 16.63 -25.52 18.65
CA TYR A 536 16.15 -26.90 18.70
C TYR A 536 15.84 -27.33 20.13
N ASP A 537 16.62 -26.85 21.10
CA ASP A 537 16.33 -27.09 22.53
C ASP A 537 14.98 -26.45 22.92
N ASP A 538 14.71 -25.23 22.44
CA ASP A 538 13.42 -24.55 22.63
C ASP A 538 12.28 -25.21 21.84
N LEU A 539 12.56 -25.67 20.61
CA LEU A 539 11.59 -26.37 19.78
C LEU A 539 11.11 -27.67 20.43
N GLU A 540 12.03 -28.44 21.02
CA GLU A 540 11.73 -29.67 21.76
C GLU A 540 10.86 -29.39 23.00
N ALA A 541 11.08 -28.27 23.69
CA ALA A 541 10.24 -27.86 24.80
C ALA A 541 8.83 -27.41 24.38
N ARG A 542 8.69 -26.78 23.21
CA ARG A 542 7.40 -26.27 22.71
C ARG A 542 6.55 -27.33 21.99
N HIS A 543 7.19 -28.28 21.32
CA HIS A 543 6.52 -29.25 20.47
C HIS A 543 7.04 -30.66 20.73
N ASP A 544 6.17 -31.55 21.20
CA ASP A 544 6.47 -32.98 21.29
C ASP A 544 6.34 -33.63 19.91
N LEU A 545 7.45 -33.69 19.18
CA LEU A 545 7.56 -34.28 17.83
C LEU A 545 8.18 -35.69 17.84
N GLY A 546 8.59 -36.18 19.02
CA GLY A 546 9.42 -37.37 19.19
C GLY A 546 10.91 -37.16 18.92
N THR A 547 11.77 -37.91 19.62
CA THR A 547 13.23 -37.76 19.59
C THR A 547 13.82 -37.85 18.18
N GLU A 548 13.40 -38.83 17.38
CA GLU A 548 13.92 -39.03 16.01
C GLU A 548 13.64 -37.82 15.11
N ARG A 549 12.44 -37.22 15.24
CA ARG A 549 12.08 -36.05 14.42
C ARG A 549 12.88 -34.82 14.87
N HIS A 550 13.06 -34.60 16.17
CA HIS A 550 13.89 -33.49 16.68
C HIS A 550 15.35 -33.60 16.26
N GLU A 551 15.94 -34.79 16.36
CA GLU A 551 17.30 -35.06 15.89
C GLU A 551 17.43 -34.79 14.39
N LEU A 552 16.45 -35.22 13.58
CA LEU A 552 16.44 -34.98 12.14
C LEU A 552 16.36 -33.48 11.80
N LEU A 553 15.50 -32.71 12.48
CA LEU A 553 15.37 -31.27 12.26
C LEU A 553 16.69 -30.57 12.59
N ARG A 554 17.30 -30.93 13.73
CA ARG A 554 18.59 -30.41 14.19
C ARG A 554 19.72 -30.73 13.20
N GLU A 555 19.86 -31.99 12.81
CA GLU A 555 20.90 -32.45 11.88
C GLU A 555 20.84 -31.69 10.57
N LEU A 556 19.64 -31.53 10.01
CA LEU A 556 19.45 -30.97 8.68
C LEU A 556 19.35 -29.45 8.65
N GLY A 557 19.11 -28.79 9.78
CA GLY A 557 18.94 -27.34 9.82
C GLY A 557 17.51 -26.90 9.52
N LEU A 558 16.52 -27.75 9.81
CA LEU A 558 15.11 -27.53 9.47
C LEU A 558 14.39 -26.81 10.61
N LEU A 559 13.66 -25.78 10.26
CA LEU A 559 12.77 -25.04 11.14
C LEU A 559 11.36 -25.65 11.07
N TYR A 560 10.59 -25.51 12.15
CA TYR A 560 9.23 -26.04 12.28
C TYR A 560 8.26 -24.97 12.77
N ASP A 561 7.04 -24.99 12.25
CA ASP A 561 5.89 -24.25 12.74
C ASP A 561 4.61 -25.08 12.58
N ARG A 562 3.56 -24.74 13.32
CA ARG A 562 2.27 -25.44 13.30
C ARG A 562 1.12 -24.45 13.53
N ASP A 563 0.07 -24.57 12.73
CA ASP A 563 -1.21 -23.89 12.95
C ASP A 563 -2.32 -24.92 13.24
N GLU A 564 -3.57 -24.45 13.33
CA GLU A 564 -4.73 -25.33 13.56
C GLU A 564 -5.02 -26.29 12.38
N TYR A 565 -4.46 -26.05 11.20
CA TYR A 565 -4.76 -26.74 9.95
C TYR A 565 -3.64 -27.68 9.48
N GLY A 566 -2.40 -27.48 9.96
CA GLY A 566 -1.27 -28.26 9.48
C GLY A 566 0.07 -27.92 10.11
N GLU A 567 1.12 -28.52 9.55
CA GLU A 567 2.50 -28.29 9.92
C GLU A 567 3.27 -27.62 8.78
N PHE A 568 4.32 -26.89 9.14
CA PHE A 568 5.20 -26.22 8.20
C PHE A 568 6.65 -26.56 8.53
N LEU A 569 7.33 -27.17 7.56
CA LEU A 569 8.76 -27.41 7.61
C LEU A 569 9.43 -26.49 6.61
N HIS A 570 10.51 -25.83 7.01
CA HIS A 570 11.25 -24.98 6.09
C HIS A 570 12.72 -24.87 6.45
N PHE A 571 13.55 -24.54 5.46
CA PHE A 571 14.92 -24.10 5.68
C PHE A 571 15.32 -23.01 4.70
N TYR A 572 16.31 -22.23 5.08
CA TYR A 572 16.82 -21.12 4.28
C TYR A 572 18.18 -21.46 3.69
N THR A 573 18.47 -21.00 2.49
CA THR A 573 19.85 -20.97 1.97
C THR A 573 20.62 -19.81 2.56
N ALA A 574 21.94 -19.81 2.37
CA ALA A 574 22.72 -18.60 2.61
C ALA A 574 22.29 -17.46 1.66
N THR A 575 22.30 -16.23 2.17
CA THR A 575 22.07 -15.03 1.36
C THR A 575 23.23 -14.77 0.41
N THR A 576 22.90 -14.47 -0.85
CA THR A 576 23.83 -14.00 -1.89
C THR A 576 23.37 -12.64 -2.38
N GLY A 577 24.18 -11.60 -2.16
CA GLY A 577 23.74 -10.22 -2.39
C GLY A 577 22.53 -9.90 -1.51
N ARG A 578 21.39 -9.59 -2.14
CA ARG A 578 20.11 -9.33 -1.48
C ARG A 578 19.18 -10.55 -1.45
N VAL A 579 19.51 -11.66 -2.11
CA VAL A 579 18.57 -12.77 -2.30
C VAL A 579 18.99 -14.03 -1.56
N PHE A 580 18.02 -14.74 -1.00
CA PHE A 580 18.15 -16.13 -0.57
C PHE A 580 16.95 -16.95 -1.05
N PHE A 581 17.06 -18.28 -0.99
CA PHE A 581 15.94 -19.17 -1.22
C PHE A 581 15.45 -19.76 0.10
N GLU A 582 14.16 -19.97 0.18
CA GLU A 582 13.52 -20.76 1.22
C GLU A 582 12.97 -22.02 0.57
N ILE A 583 13.15 -23.17 1.23
CA ILE A 583 12.51 -24.42 0.78
C ILE A 583 11.47 -24.73 1.84
N VAL A 584 10.25 -24.97 1.40
CA VAL A 584 9.09 -25.14 2.30
C VAL A 584 8.36 -26.43 2.00
N GLN A 585 7.81 -27.07 3.03
CA GLN A 585 6.88 -28.17 2.90
C GLN A 585 5.70 -27.91 3.84
N ARG A 586 4.53 -27.69 3.23
CA ARG A 586 3.24 -27.58 3.93
C ARG A 586 2.65 -28.99 4.07
N ILE A 587 2.36 -29.40 5.30
CA ILE A 587 1.73 -30.68 5.63
C ILE A 587 0.33 -30.38 6.16
N GLY A 588 -0.70 -31.02 5.59
CA GLY A 588 -2.09 -30.62 5.84
C GLY A 588 -2.42 -29.32 5.12
N ASP A 589 -3.25 -28.46 5.72
CA ASP A 589 -3.68 -27.19 5.14
C ASP A 589 -3.04 -25.98 5.84
N TYR A 590 -1.77 -26.09 6.25
CA TYR A 590 -1.03 -24.99 6.89
C TYR A 590 -1.01 -23.74 5.98
N ARG A 591 -1.52 -22.62 6.48
CA ARG A 591 -1.73 -21.41 5.66
C ARG A 591 -0.72 -20.30 5.92
N GLY A 592 0.04 -20.37 7.02
CA GLY A 592 1.00 -19.34 7.41
C GLY A 592 2.29 -19.28 6.57
N TYR A 593 3.29 -18.58 7.09
CA TYR A 593 4.60 -18.35 6.44
C TYR A 593 5.79 -18.73 7.35
N GLY A 594 5.54 -19.45 8.45
CA GLY A 594 6.58 -19.74 9.46
C GLY A 594 7.09 -18.47 10.15
N ALA A 595 6.23 -17.47 10.34
CA ALA A 595 6.63 -16.14 10.83
C ALA A 595 7.31 -16.19 12.21
N ILE A 596 6.95 -17.16 13.05
CA ILE A 596 7.59 -17.39 14.36
C ILE A 596 9.09 -17.67 14.25
N ASN A 597 9.54 -18.22 13.10
CA ASN A 597 10.93 -18.53 12.85
C ASN A 597 11.70 -17.36 12.21
N ALA A 598 11.02 -16.26 11.84
CA ALA A 598 11.67 -15.11 11.20
C ALA A 598 12.75 -14.44 12.08
N PRO A 599 12.56 -14.22 13.40
CA PRO A 599 13.61 -13.67 14.27
C PRO A 599 14.88 -14.52 14.30
N VAL A 600 14.70 -15.85 14.33
CA VAL A 600 15.81 -16.83 14.33
C VAL A 600 16.57 -16.77 13.00
N ARG A 601 15.85 -16.73 11.87
CA ARG A 601 16.43 -16.54 10.54
C ARG A 601 17.24 -15.24 10.48
N LEU A 602 16.64 -14.12 10.87
CA LEU A 602 17.27 -12.79 10.80
C LEU A 602 18.57 -12.77 11.62
N ALA A 603 18.55 -13.29 12.85
CA ALA A 603 19.75 -13.43 13.68
C ALA A 603 20.86 -14.28 13.04
N ALA A 604 20.49 -15.40 12.42
CA ALA A 604 21.43 -16.28 11.73
C ALA A 604 22.02 -15.62 10.47
N GLN A 605 21.22 -14.87 9.70
CA GLN A 605 21.68 -14.13 8.52
C GLN A 605 22.67 -13.02 8.90
N HIS A 606 22.36 -12.24 9.94
CA HIS A 606 23.26 -11.19 10.44
C HIS A 606 24.60 -11.76 10.95
N THR A 607 24.55 -12.83 11.74
CA THR A 607 25.76 -13.50 12.24
C THR A 607 26.67 -13.94 11.08
N ARG A 608 26.08 -14.45 10.00
CA ARG A 608 26.83 -14.85 8.79
C ARG A 608 27.40 -13.64 8.04
N ALA A 609 26.61 -12.58 7.85
CA ALA A 609 27.02 -11.36 7.16
C ALA A 609 28.16 -10.60 7.87
N GLN A 610 28.33 -10.81 9.18
CA GLN A 610 29.47 -10.29 9.93
C GLN A 610 30.74 -11.13 9.76
N ARG A 611 30.60 -12.45 9.59
CA ARG A 611 31.72 -13.39 9.43
C ARG A 611 32.30 -13.41 8.01
N VAL A 612 31.48 -13.04 7.02
CA VAL A 612 31.88 -12.89 5.63
C VAL A 612 31.72 -11.41 5.26
N PRO A 613 32.78 -10.57 5.38
CA PRO A 613 32.67 -9.18 4.96
C PRO A 613 32.37 -9.12 3.45
N PRO A 614 31.71 -8.04 2.96
CA PRO A 614 31.51 -7.85 1.53
C PRO A 614 32.87 -7.83 0.81
N PRO A 615 32.93 -8.31 -0.45
CA PRO A 615 34.15 -8.38 -1.23
C PRO A 615 34.82 -7.03 -1.44
#